data_AF-A0A5B9YFL1-F1
#
_entry.id   AF-A0A5B9YFL1-F1
#
_cell.length_a   1.000
_cell.length_b   1.000
_cell.length_c   1.000
_cell.angle_alpha   90.00
_cell.angle_beta   90.00
_cell.angle_gamma   90.00
#
_symmetry.space_group_name_H-M   'P 1'
#
loop_
_entity.id
_entity.type
_entity.pdbx_description
1 polymer ?
#
loop_
_entity_poly.entity_id
_entity_poly.type
_entity_poly.pdbx_seq_one_letter_code
_entity_poly.pdbx_strand_id
1 'polypeptide(L)' 'MNNREHFSLKLGIIAAVTGSAIGLGNIWKFSYMVGKHGGGAFIVVYLLAIILMGFPLF' A
#
# COMPACT_ATOMS: atom_id res chain seq x y z
N MET A 1 12.59 -4.91 34.42
CA MET A 1 12.73 -5.78 33.23
C MET A 1 11.51 -5.56 32.34
N ASN A 2 11.73 -5.00 31.14
CA ASN A 2 10.89 -5.08 29.93
C ASN A 2 9.39 -4.70 30.02
N ASN A 3 9.07 -3.42 30.19
CA ASN A 3 7.80 -2.87 29.69
C ASN A 3 8.02 -2.42 28.23
N ARG A 4 7.57 -3.23 27.26
CA ARG A 4 7.45 -2.77 25.88
C ARG A 4 6.14 -2.01 25.78
N GLU A 5 6.21 -0.72 25.45
CA GLU A 5 5.05 0.11 25.15
C GLU A 5 4.31 -0.50 23.94
N HIS A 6 3.19 -1.18 24.20
CA HIS A 6 2.31 -1.68 23.14
C HIS A 6 1.32 -0.58 22.78
N PHE A 7 1.16 -0.31 21.49
CA PHE A 7 0.09 0.58 21.02
C PHE A 7 -1.27 0.02 21.45
N SER A 8 -1.93 0.70 22.40
CA SER A 8 -3.24 0.29 22.94
C SER A 8 -4.37 0.37 21.90
N LEU A 9 -4.17 1.16 20.84
CA LEU A 9 -5.14 1.38 19.77
C LEU A 9 -4.75 0.62 18.50
N LYS A 10 -5.47 -0.47 18.23
CA LYS A 10 -5.38 -1.26 17.00
C LYS A 10 -5.53 -0.38 15.74
N LEU A 11 -6.36 0.66 15.81
CA LEU A 11 -6.51 1.67 14.76
C LEU A 11 -5.27 2.54 14.56
N GLY A 12 -4.58 2.91 15.65
CA GLY A 12 -3.32 3.68 15.58
C GLY A 12 -2.21 2.89 14.90
N ILE A 13 -2.13 1.57 15.16
CA ILE A 13 -1.18 0.68 14.48
C ILE A 13 -1.52 0.57 13.00
N ILE A 14 -2.78 0.32 12.65
CA ILE A 14 -3.21 0.20 11.26
C ILE A 14 -2.95 1.51 10.51
N ALA A 15 -3.25 2.67 11.10
CA ALA A 15 -3.00 3.97 10.49
C ALA A 15 -1.50 4.26 10.32
N ALA A 16 -0.65 3.89 11.28
CA ALA A 16 0.79 4.06 11.19
C ALA A 16 1.41 3.17 10.09
N VAL A 17 1.03 1.89 10.05
CA VAL A 17 1.49 0.95 9.01
C VAL A 17 0.98 1.36 7.63
N THR A 18 -0.30 1.73 7.53
CA THR A 18 -0.90 2.19 6.26
C THR A 18 -0.27 3.50 5.79
N GLY A 19 -0.01 4.44 6.70
CA GLY A 19 0.66 5.69 6.38
C GLY A 19 2.12 5.49 5.92
N SER A 20 2.82 4.49 6.47
CA SER A 20 4.15 4.11 5.99
C SER A 20 4.11 3.39 4.63
N ALA A 21 3.05 2.62 4.35
CA ALA A 21 2.92 1.85 3.11
C ALA A 21 2.41 2.69 1.93
N ILE A 22 1.56 3.69 2.18
CA ILE A 22 0.94 4.53 1.14
C ILE A 22 1.64 5.89 1.07
N GLY A 23 2.66 6.00 0.22
CA GLY A 23 3.32 7.27 -0.08
C GLY A 23 2.56 8.13 -1.11
N LEU A 24 2.73 9.45 -1.05
CA LEU A 24 2.21 10.43 -2.05
C LEU A 24 2.47 10.02 -3.50
N GLY A 25 3.62 9.40 -3.75
CA GLY A 25 4.01 8.89 -5.06
C GLY A 25 3.10 7.79 -5.60
N ASN A 26 2.52 6.94 -4.75
CA ASN A 26 1.64 5.86 -5.18
C ASN A 26 0.28 6.37 -5.66
N ILE A 27 -0.20 7.52 -5.17
CA ILE A 27 -1.51 8.05 -5.55
C ILE A 27 -1.44 8.78 -6.90
N TRP A 28 -0.43 9.63 -7.07
CA TRP A 28 -0.34 10.49 -8.27
C TRP A 28 0.30 9.77 -9.46
N LYS A 29 1.37 9.00 -9.23
CA LYS A 29 2.06 8.26 -10.30
C LYS A 29 1.22 7.09 -10.82
N PHE A 30 0.45 6.44 -9.95
CA PHE A 30 -0.52 5.43 -10.36
C PHE A 30 -1.58 6.02 -11.29
N SER A 31 -2.22 7.12 -10.91
CA SER A 31 -3.25 7.78 -11.74
C SER A 31 -2.70 8.20 -13.10
N TYR A 32 -1.46 8.70 -13.15
CA TYR A 32 -0.79 9.04 -14.41
C TYR A 32 -0.45 7.80 -15.26
N MET A 33 0.09 6.74 -14.64
CA MET A 33 0.41 5.50 -15.37
C MET A 33 -0.84 4.81 -15.91
N VAL A 34 -1.93 4.77 -15.13
CA VAL A 34 -3.25 4.28 -15.55
C VAL A 34 -3.71 5.06 -16.79
N GLY A 35 -3.71 6.39 -16.75
CA GLY A 35 -4.14 7.21 -17.89
C GLY A 35 -3.31 6.98 -19.17
N LYS A 36 -2.00 6.71 -19.03
CA LYS A 36 -1.10 6.57 -20.18
C LYS A 36 -1.01 5.14 -20.74
N HIS A 37 -1.24 4.10 -19.92
CA HIS A 37 -1.04 2.68 -20.30
C HIS A 37 -2.34 1.92 -20.53
N GLY A 38 -3.39 2.58 -21.01
CA GLY A 38 -4.66 1.91 -21.38
C GLY A 38 -5.70 1.85 -20.26
N GLY A 39 -5.63 2.74 -19.27
CA GLY A 39 -6.69 2.98 -18.30
C GLY A 39 -7.01 1.75 -17.44
N GLY A 40 -8.24 1.26 -17.55
CA GLY A 40 -8.77 0.17 -16.73
C GLY A 40 -8.02 -1.16 -16.89
N ALA A 41 -7.45 -1.45 -18.06
CA ALA A 41 -6.68 -2.69 -18.26
C ALA A 41 -5.38 -2.70 -17.42
N PHE A 42 -4.73 -1.53 -17.28
CA PHE A 42 -3.55 -1.38 -16.44
C PHE A 42 -3.87 -1.62 -14.96
N ILE A 43 -5.04 -1.20 -14.48
CA ILE A 43 -5.47 -1.41 -13.09
C ILE A 43 -5.54 -2.91 -12.76
N VAL A 44 -6.09 -3.72 -13.66
CA VAL A 44 -6.22 -5.18 -13.45
C VAL A 44 -4.84 -5.84 -13.34
N VAL A 45 -3.93 -5.52 -14.27
CA VAL A 45 -2.55 -6.04 -14.25
C VAL A 45 -1.79 -5.55 -13.03
N TYR A 46 -1.99 -4.29 -12.63
CA TYR A 46 -1.38 -3.69 -11.46
C TYR A 46 -1.85 -4.35 -10.15
N LEU A 47 -3.15 -4.64 -10.00
CA LEU A 47 -3.67 -5.40 -8.86
C LEU A 47 -3.08 -6.81 -8.81
N LEU A 48 -3.01 -7.48 -9.95
CA LEU A 48 -2.40 -8.81 -10.07
C LEU A 48 -0.94 -8.79 -9.64
N ALA A 49 -0.17 -7.80 -10.10
CA ALA A 49 1.23 -7.62 -9.71
C ALA A 49 1.38 -7.32 -8.21
N ILE A 50 0.51 -6.49 -7.63
CA ILE A 50 0.51 -6.22 -6.18
C ILE A 50 0.16 -7.47 -5.39
N ILE A 51 -0.78 -8.29 -5.82
CA ILE A 51 -1.11 -9.54 -5.11
C ILE A 51 0.06 -10.52 -5.20
N LEU A 52 0.65 -10.67 -6.39
CA LEU A 52 1.75 -11.60 -6.64
C LEU A 52 3.08 -11.19 -5.99
N MET A 53 3.41 -9.90 -5.97
CA MET A 53 4.64 -9.40 -5.32
C MET A 53 4.41 -9.01 -3.87
N GLY A 54 3.27 -8.41 -3.55
CA GLY A 54 2.94 -7.93 -2.21
C GLY A 54 2.70 -9.06 -1.23
N PHE A 55 2.00 -10.14 -1.61
CA PHE A 55 1.76 -11.25 -0.68
C PHE A 55 3.04 -12.00 -0.22
N PRO A 56 4.05 -12.25 -1.08
CA PRO A 56 5.29 -12.88 -0.63
C PRO A 56 6.32 -11.92 -0.01
N LEU A 57 6.18 -10.61 -0.21
CA LEU A 57 7.12 -9.60 0.34
C LEU A 57 6.65 -8.97 1.66
N PHE A 58 5.41 -9.23 2.09
CA PHE A 58 4.78 -8.68 3.29
C PHE A 58 4.53 -9.77 4.33
#